data_AF-A0A3M1Z460-F1
#
_entry.id   AF-A0A3M1Z460-F1
#
_cell.length_a   1.000
_cell.length_b   1.000
_cell.length_c   1.000
_cell.angle_alpha   90.00
_cell.angle_beta   90.00
_cell.angle_gamma   90.00
#
_symmetry.space_group_name_H-M   'P 1'
#
loop_
_entity.id
_entity.type
_entity.pdbx_description
1 polymer ?
#
loop_
_entity_poly.entity_id
_entity_poly.type
_entity_poly.pdbx_seq_one_letter_code
_entity_poly.pdbx_strand_id
1 'polypeptide(L)'
;MPNVLRRLGSVRLAVALLLALAVAAALGTWLPQNLDPGEFLRRFPRAGPLLLALGLDRFFSSPLYRGLLALFTLNLLACAAGRSRRGWLAFRGRAGPTVRVPGPATPDLAERLRAAGFRIRTTSPLRASRRPWAFLGFPLVHLSLPVIFAGALWGSLAGFVGTQTVHVGDEMETFHDWSAGRDRPLPFRLRVTDFRELHYPTPLKVRLGRPGGTPVEVVTREGARIEVPDSPYTVRLGRFDPETQDLTFWVEGPGGTLGPFSRDRREGCPVDFTPLGFRDPEVRRVETRVEVLAPDGTPARTAVIAVNEPLVHEGLRIFLTAWGADRYGFSWVGFQITRDPGQPAVWLGAAGLVVGLALLWAGRGAWVWEEEGEV
;
A
#
# COMPACT_ATOMS: atom_id res chain seq x y z
N MET A 1 10.52 35.95 -17.54
CA MET A 1 10.75 34.52 -17.84
C MET A 1 10.98 34.40 -19.33
N PRO A 2 12.01 33.67 -19.80
CA PRO A 2 12.26 33.47 -21.23
C PRO A 2 11.02 32.94 -21.94
N ASN A 3 10.77 33.40 -23.17
CA ASN A 3 9.61 32.98 -23.98
C ASN A 3 9.50 31.45 -24.12
N VAL A 4 10.64 30.76 -24.12
CA VAL A 4 10.76 29.29 -24.22
C VAL A 4 10.16 28.59 -22.99
N LEU A 5 10.57 28.95 -21.77
CA LEU A 5 10.04 28.38 -20.52
C LEU A 5 8.53 28.59 -20.37
N ARG A 6 8.01 29.72 -20.88
CA ARG A 6 6.57 29.99 -20.89
C ARG A 6 5.80 29.07 -21.85
N ARG A 7 6.37 28.78 -23.03
CA ARG A 7 5.78 27.82 -23.98
C ARG A 7 5.86 26.40 -23.45
N LEU A 8 6.98 26.04 -22.83
CA LEU A 8 7.22 24.75 -22.19
C LEU A 8 6.24 24.49 -21.05
N GLY A 9 5.86 25.50 -20.27
CA GLY A 9 4.86 25.38 -19.19
C GLY A 9 3.39 25.59 -19.62
N SER A 10 3.05 25.34 -20.89
CA SER A 10 1.68 25.53 -21.42
C SER A 10 0.82 24.27 -21.24
N VAL A 11 -0.44 24.46 -20.84
CA VAL A 11 -1.44 23.37 -20.76
C VAL A 11 -1.78 22.82 -22.15
N ARG A 12 -1.79 23.66 -23.19
CA ARG A 12 -2.04 23.19 -24.57
C ARG A 12 -0.96 22.22 -25.04
N LEU A 13 0.29 22.52 -24.70
CA LEU A 13 1.41 21.63 -24.98
C LEU A 13 1.28 20.33 -24.17
N ALA A 14 0.91 20.42 -22.88
CA ALA A 14 0.68 19.24 -22.04
C ALA A 14 -0.37 18.29 -22.65
N VAL A 15 -1.52 18.83 -23.07
CA VAL A 15 -2.60 18.05 -23.71
C VAL A 15 -2.14 17.46 -25.03
N ALA A 16 -1.45 18.24 -25.87
CA ALA A 16 -0.91 17.73 -27.13
C ALA A 16 0.09 16.58 -26.92
N LEU A 17 0.98 16.70 -25.93
CA LEU A 17 1.95 15.65 -25.59
C LEU A 17 1.27 14.40 -25.02
N LEU A 18 0.24 14.55 -24.18
CA LEU A 18 -0.55 13.43 -23.67
C LEU A 18 -1.25 12.68 -24.81
N LEU A 19 -1.86 13.40 -25.75
CA LEU A 19 -2.50 12.80 -26.92
C LEU A 19 -1.46 12.10 -27.82
N ALA A 20 -0.31 12.73 -28.05
CA ALA A 20 0.78 12.13 -28.81
C ALA A 20 1.31 10.85 -28.15
N LEU A 21 1.48 10.84 -26.82
CA LEU A 21 1.87 9.66 -26.05
C LEU A 21 0.80 8.57 -26.11
N ALA A 22 -0.48 8.91 -26.02
CA ALA A 22 -1.58 7.96 -26.10
C ALA A 22 -1.66 7.30 -27.48
N VAL A 23 -1.55 8.09 -28.56
CA VAL A 23 -1.52 7.57 -29.94
C VAL A 23 -0.28 6.71 -30.15
N ALA A 24 0.89 7.17 -29.71
CA ALA A 24 2.14 6.41 -29.75
C ALA A 24 1.98 5.05 -29.04
N ALA A 25 1.47 5.04 -27.82
CA ALA A 25 1.24 3.81 -27.05
C ALA A 25 0.28 2.86 -27.76
N ALA A 26 -0.84 3.36 -28.30
CA ALA A 26 -1.80 2.57 -29.06
C ALA A 26 -1.16 1.91 -30.30
N LEU A 27 -0.36 2.67 -31.07
CA LEU A 27 0.38 2.14 -32.22
C LEU A 27 1.42 1.09 -31.80
N GLY A 28 2.13 1.33 -30.69
CA GLY A 28 3.10 0.39 -30.14
C GLY A 28 2.48 -0.96 -29.72
N THR A 29 1.22 -0.96 -29.27
CA THR A 29 0.51 -2.18 -28.89
C THR A 29 0.15 -3.07 -30.08
N TRP A 30 0.04 -2.51 -31.29
CA TRP A 30 -0.34 -3.27 -32.49
C TRP A 30 0.83 -4.05 -33.10
N LEU A 31 2.07 -3.69 -32.77
CA LEU A 31 3.26 -4.43 -33.19
C LEU A 31 3.63 -5.49 -32.15
N PRO A 32 3.96 -6.73 -32.57
CA PRO A 32 4.57 -7.72 -31.67
C PRO A 32 5.81 -7.16 -30.97
N GLN A 33 5.84 -7.19 -29.65
CA GLN A 33 6.93 -6.64 -28.84
C GLN A 33 7.86 -7.73 -28.32
N ASN A 34 9.15 -7.41 -28.15
CA ASN A 34 10.17 -8.29 -27.56
C ASN A 34 10.36 -9.64 -28.29
N LEU A 35 10.05 -9.72 -29.58
CA LEU A 35 10.39 -10.90 -30.39
C LEU A 35 11.90 -10.97 -30.65
N ASP A 36 12.39 -12.17 -30.90
CA ASP A 36 13.72 -12.36 -31.46
C ASP A 36 13.86 -11.60 -32.80
N PRO A 37 14.97 -10.88 -33.07
CA PRO A 37 15.13 -10.11 -34.30
C PRO A 37 14.95 -10.95 -35.58
N GLY A 38 15.38 -12.22 -35.58
CA GLY A 38 15.22 -13.11 -36.72
C GLY A 38 13.75 -13.49 -36.94
N GLU A 39 13.02 -13.75 -35.86
CA GLU A 39 11.57 -13.98 -35.92
C GLU A 39 10.82 -12.72 -36.38
N PHE A 40 11.22 -11.55 -35.90
CA PHE A 40 10.62 -10.26 -36.29
C PHE A 40 10.81 -9.98 -37.79
N LEU A 41 12.02 -10.20 -38.33
CA LEU A 41 12.29 -10.03 -39.76
C LEU A 41 11.53 -11.03 -40.64
N ARG A 42 11.30 -12.27 -40.15
CA ARG A 42 10.45 -13.24 -40.84
C ARG A 42 8.99 -12.81 -40.88
N ARG A 43 8.48 -12.22 -39.80
CA ARG A 43 7.11 -11.72 -39.69
C ARG A 43 6.88 -10.47 -40.56
N PHE A 44 7.88 -9.61 -40.67
CA PHE A 44 7.84 -8.37 -41.46
C PHE A 44 9.01 -8.27 -42.45
N PRO A 45 9.03 -9.03 -43.56
CA PRO A 45 10.21 -9.11 -44.44
C PRO A 45 10.60 -7.78 -45.11
N ARG A 46 9.61 -6.94 -45.44
CA ARG A 46 9.84 -5.65 -46.13
C ARG A 46 10.07 -4.50 -45.15
N ALA A 47 9.25 -4.40 -44.10
CA ALA A 47 9.28 -3.29 -43.14
C ALA A 47 10.22 -3.56 -41.95
N GLY A 48 10.54 -4.82 -41.66
CA GLY A 48 11.27 -5.26 -40.47
C GLY A 48 12.60 -4.53 -40.23
N PRO A 49 13.49 -4.37 -41.23
CA PRO A 49 14.75 -3.65 -41.03
C PRO A 49 14.56 -2.20 -40.57
N LEU A 50 13.58 -1.48 -41.15
CA LEU A 50 13.26 -0.12 -40.75
C LEU A 50 12.61 -0.07 -39.36
N LEU A 51 11.68 -0.98 -39.07
CA LEU A 51 11.00 -1.05 -37.78
C LEU A 51 12.00 -1.34 -36.64
N LEU A 52 12.96 -2.25 -36.86
CA LEU A 52 14.05 -2.53 -35.92
C LEU A 52 15.02 -1.35 -35.79
N ALA A 53 15.38 -0.68 -36.88
CA ALA A 53 16.23 0.51 -36.84
C ALA A 53 15.60 1.66 -36.05
N LEU A 54 14.27 1.79 -36.10
CA LEU A 54 13.50 2.76 -35.32
C LEU A 54 13.22 2.29 -33.87
N GLY A 55 13.56 1.04 -33.52
CA GLY A 55 13.34 0.45 -32.20
C GLY A 55 11.87 0.18 -31.86
N LEU A 56 11.04 -0.08 -32.88
CA LEU A 56 9.59 -0.29 -32.72
C LEU A 56 9.24 -1.72 -32.25
N ASP A 57 10.19 -2.65 -32.28
CA ASP A 57 10.15 -3.98 -31.65
C ASP A 57 10.13 -3.90 -30.11
N ARG A 58 10.64 -2.80 -29.57
CA ARG A 58 10.66 -2.46 -28.15
C ARG A 58 10.18 -1.03 -27.95
N PHE A 59 8.98 -0.76 -28.45
CA PHE A 59 8.40 0.57 -28.63
C PHE A 59 8.47 1.44 -27.37
N PHE A 60 8.14 0.89 -26.20
CA PHE A 60 8.14 1.61 -24.92
C PHE A 60 9.55 2.01 -24.44
N SER A 61 10.58 1.40 -25.01
CA SER A 61 11.98 1.78 -24.82
C SER A 61 12.58 2.43 -26.07
N SER A 62 11.79 2.77 -27.08
CA SER A 62 12.30 3.44 -28.28
C SER A 62 12.76 4.87 -27.97
N PRO A 63 13.73 5.43 -28.72
CA PRO A 63 14.12 6.83 -28.58
C PRO A 63 12.95 7.81 -28.79
N LEU A 64 12.02 7.48 -29.69
CA LEU A 64 10.82 8.29 -29.96
C LEU A 64 9.92 8.38 -28.74
N TYR A 65 9.56 7.23 -28.16
CA TYR A 65 8.68 7.20 -26.99
C TYR A 65 9.34 7.87 -25.77
N ARG A 66 10.63 7.59 -25.53
CA ARG A 66 11.40 8.24 -24.45
C ARG A 66 11.54 9.74 -24.66
N GLY A 67 11.70 10.20 -25.90
CA GLY A 67 11.74 11.62 -26.25
C GLY A 67 10.42 12.34 -25.94
N LEU A 68 9.28 11.76 -26.33
CA LEU A 68 7.95 12.27 -26.01
C LEU A 68 7.72 12.32 -24.49
N LEU A 69 8.10 11.26 -23.78
CA LEU A 69 7.99 11.19 -22.33
C LEU A 69 8.88 12.23 -21.65
N ALA A 70 10.13 12.39 -22.07
CA ALA A 70 11.04 13.40 -21.53
C ALA A 70 10.50 14.82 -21.75
N LEU A 71 9.96 15.12 -22.93
CA LEU A 71 9.37 16.42 -23.22
C LEU A 71 8.12 16.67 -22.37
N PHE A 72 7.28 15.66 -22.16
CA PHE A 72 6.15 15.74 -21.24
C PHE A 72 6.60 15.99 -19.79
N THR A 73 7.63 15.31 -19.32
CA THR A 73 8.21 15.56 -17.99
C THR A 73 8.74 16.98 -17.85
N LEU A 74 9.46 17.50 -18.85
CA LEU A 74 9.93 18.90 -18.84
C LEU A 74 8.75 19.90 -18.84
N ASN A 75 7.69 19.62 -19.59
CA ASN A 75 6.46 20.42 -19.57
C ASN A 75 5.81 20.42 -18.18
N LEU A 76 5.70 19.24 -17.55
CA LEU A 76 5.16 19.10 -16.21
C LEU A 76 5.99 19.88 -15.18
N LEU A 77 7.32 19.77 -15.22
CA LEU A 77 8.23 20.51 -14.34
C LEU A 77 8.12 22.02 -14.54
N ALA A 78 8.06 22.50 -15.78
CA ALA A 78 7.88 23.93 -16.09
C ALA A 78 6.53 24.46 -15.62
N CYS A 79 5.45 23.68 -15.82
CA CYS A 79 4.12 23.96 -15.29
C CYS A 79 4.15 24.05 -13.76
N ALA A 80 4.78 23.07 -13.11
CA ALA A 80 4.87 23.00 -11.66
C ALA A 80 5.60 24.24 -11.11
N ALA A 81 6.79 24.54 -11.61
CA ALA A 81 7.56 25.72 -11.20
C ALA A 81 6.77 27.03 -11.39
N GLY A 82 6.12 27.20 -12.55
CA GLY A 82 5.33 28.38 -12.87
C GLY A 82 4.12 28.57 -11.96
N ARG A 83 3.36 27.50 -11.70
CA ARG A 83 2.17 27.52 -10.85
C ARG A 83 2.52 27.70 -9.38
N SER A 84 3.55 27.00 -8.91
CA SER A 84 4.06 27.12 -7.53
C SER A 84 4.56 28.53 -7.24
N ARG A 85 5.33 29.13 -8.17
CA ARG A 85 5.79 30.51 -8.05
C ARG A 85 4.62 31.49 -7.97
N ARG A 86 3.58 31.33 -8.81
CA ARG A 86 2.39 32.19 -8.77
C ARG A 86 1.63 32.08 -7.45
N GLY A 87 1.40 30.86 -6.96
CA GLY A 87 0.75 30.65 -5.67
C GLY A 87 1.55 31.23 -4.49
N TRP A 88 2.86 31.05 -4.49
CA TRP A 88 3.74 31.67 -3.48
C TRP A 88 3.71 33.19 -3.51
N LEU A 89 3.76 33.79 -4.70
CA LEU A 89 3.65 35.25 -4.85
C LEU A 89 2.28 35.76 -4.40
N ALA A 90 1.21 35.02 -4.69
CA ALA A 90 -0.14 35.38 -4.24
C ALA A 90 -0.32 35.22 -2.73
N PHE A 91 0.31 34.20 -2.11
CA PHE A 91 0.38 34.08 -0.66
C PHE A 91 1.11 35.27 -0.02
N ARG A 92 2.13 35.83 -0.69
CA ARG A 92 2.81 37.06 -0.27
C ARG A 92 2.09 38.34 -0.67
N GLY A 93 0.92 38.24 -1.31
CA GLY A 93 0.14 39.37 -1.80
C GLY A 93 0.76 40.13 -2.98
N ARG A 94 1.82 39.59 -3.59
CA ARG A 94 2.51 40.19 -4.75
C ARG A 94 1.88 39.80 -6.10
N ALA A 95 0.85 38.95 -6.08
CA ALA A 95 0.13 38.47 -7.25
C ALA A 95 -1.29 38.01 -6.84
N GLY A 96 -2.15 37.72 -7.81
CA GLY A 96 -3.49 37.17 -7.56
C GLY A 96 -4.58 38.26 -7.43
N PRO A 97 -5.79 37.87 -6.98
CA PRO A 97 -6.91 38.78 -6.85
C PRO A 97 -6.64 39.80 -5.74
N THR A 98 -6.35 41.01 -6.19
CA THR A 98 -6.02 42.18 -5.37
C THR A 98 -6.99 43.28 -5.72
N VAL A 99 -7.69 43.81 -4.72
CA VAL A 99 -8.49 45.03 -4.84
C VAL A 99 -7.65 46.19 -4.35
N ARG A 100 -7.60 47.28 -5.12
CA ARG A 100 -6.99 48.54 -4.69
C ARG A 100 -8.10 49.49 -4.25
N VAL A 101 -7.86 50.23 -3.18
CA VAL A 101 -8.80 51.21 -2.63
C VAL A 101 -8.09 52.56 -2.46
N PRO A 102 -8.78 53.68 -2.73
CA PRO A 102 -8.19 54.99 -2.57
C PRO A 102 -8.08 55.35 -1.08
N GLY A 103 -6.86 55.63 -0.63
CA GLY A 103 -6.58 56.14 0.72
C GLY A 103 -6.62 55.09 1.86
N PRO A 104 -6.39 55.55 3.10
CA PRO A 104 -6.25 54.69 4.26
C PRO A 104 -7.59 54.10 4.74
N ALA A 105 -7.52 53.18 5.70
CA ALA A 105 -8.69 52.51 6.27
C ALA A 105 -9.58 53.48 7.08
N THR A 106 -10.64 54.01 6.47
CA THR A 106 -11.71 54.70 7.21
C THR A 106 -12.48 53.70 8.08
N PRO A 107 -13.14 54.14 9.18
CA PRO A 107 -13.90 53.24 10.05
C PRO A 107 -14.96 52.41 9.31
N ASP A 108 -15.74 53.02 8.41
CA ASP A 108 -16.74 52.34 7.58
C ASP A 108 -16.10 51.29 6.65
N LEU A 109 -15.00 51.65 5.96
CA LEU A 109 -14.28 50.70 5.10
C LEU A 109 -13.71 49.53 5.91
N ALA A 110 -13.14 49.82 7.08
CA ALA A 110 -12.58 48.81 7.96
C ALA A 110 -13.67 47.85 8.49
N GLU A 111 -14.87 48.35 8.78
CA GLU A 111 -16.02 47.54 9.17
C GLU A 111 -16.51 46.65 8.03
N ARG A 112 -16.70 47.21 6.83
CA ARG A 112 -17.08 46.44 5.63
C ARG A 112 -16.08 45.33 5.30
N LEU A 113 -14.78 45.62 5.41
CA LEU A 113 -13.72 44.63 5.18
C LEU A 113 -13.78 43.49 6.21
N ARG A 114 -13.97 43.81 7.50
CA ARG A 114 -14.13 42.79 8.55
C ARG A 114 -15.40 41.95 8.34
N ALA A 115 -16.51 42.58 8.00
CA ALA A 115 -17.77 41.90 7.66
C ALA A 115 -17.62 40.95 6.46
N ALA A 116 -16.81 41.33 5.46
CA ALA A 116 -16.46 40.47 4.32
C ALA A 116 -15.41 39.38 4.64
N GLY A 117 -14.94 39.30 5.89
CA GLY A 117 -13.99 38.31 6.40
C GLY A 117 -12.51 38.65 6.16
N PHE A 118 -12.18 39.90 5.81
CA PHE A 118 -10.80 40.35 5.70
C PHE A 118 -10.21 40.68 7.08
N ARG A 119 -8.95 40.28 7.27
CA ARG A 119 -8.12 40.71 8.40
C ARG A 119 -7.26 41.88 7.95
N ILE A 120 -7.46 43.03 8.58
CA ILE A 120 -6.65 44.24 8.35
C ILE A 120 -5.31 44.05 9.05
N ARG A 121 -4.22 44.24 8.31
CA ARG A 121 -2.83 44.14 8.78
C ARG A 121 -2.24 45.52 9.06
N THR A 122 -2.52 46.48 8.19
CA THR A 122 -2.13 47.89 8.32
C THR A 122 -3.28 48.78 7.88
N THR A 123 -3.44 49.93 8.51
CA THR A 123 -4.51 50.91 8.23
C THR A 123 -4.03 52.06 7.33
N SER A 124 -2.74 52.39 7.34
CA SER A 124 -2.08 53.31 6.39
C SER A 124 -0.59 52.92 6.24
N PRO A 125 -0.12 52.50 5.04
CA PRO A 125 -0.96 52.17 3.89
C PRO A 125 -1.89 50.99 4.22
N LEU A 126 -3.16 51.05 3.83
CA LEU A 126 -4.13 49.97 4.07
C LEU A 126 -3.67 48.67 3.42
N ARG A 127 -3.55 47.61 4.23
CA ARG A 127 -3.41 46.24 3.73
C ARG A 127 -4.33 45.31 4.48
N ALA A 128 -5.19 44.59 3.77
CA ALA A 128 -6.04 43.57 4.34
C ALA A 128 -5.98 42.28 3.52
N SER A 129 -6.23 41.14 4.18
CA SER A 129 -6.17 39.83 3.53
C SER A 129 -7.27 38.91 4.03
N ARG A 130 -7.85 38.12 3.13
CA ARG A 130 -8.79 37.05 3.47
C ARG A 130 -8.20 35.73 3.02
N ARG A 131 -8.06 34.78 3.96
CA ARG A 131 -7.55 33.41 3.73
C ARG A 131 -6.32 33.34 2.80
N PRO A 132 -5.24 34.11 3.04
CA PRO A 132 -4.08 34.11 2.15
C PRO A 132 -3.43 32.73 2.01
N TRP A 133 -3.52 31.88 3.04
CA TRP A 133 -3.04 30.49 3.02
C TRP A 133 -3.64 29.63 1.90
N ALA A 134 -4.82 29.96 1.37
CA ALA A 134 -5.43 29.24 0.26
C ALA A 134 -4.55 29.27 -1.00
N PHE A 135 -3.74 30.33 -1.17
CA PHE A 135 -2.79 30.44 -2.27
C PHE A 135 -1.63 29.43 -2.20
N LEU A 136 -1.34 28.85 -1.02
CA LEU A 136 -0.36 27.78 -0.86
C LEU A 136 -0.88 26.43 -1.38
N GLY A 137 -2.18 26.30 -1.67
CA GLY A 137 -2.72 25.10 -2.31
C GLY A 137 -2.12 24.86 -3.70
N PHE A 138 -1.88 25.92 -4.48
CA PHE A 138 -1.25 25.81 -5.80
C PHE A 138 0.15 25.19 -5.77
N PRO A 139 1.13 25.69 -4.98
CA PRO A 139 2.44 25.09 -4.92
C PRO A 139 2.41 23.67 -4.36
N LEU A 140 1.55 23.37 -3.39
CA LEU A 140 1.43 22.02 -2.85
C LEU A 140 0.98 21.02 -3.91
N VAL A 141 -0.14 21.27 -4.59
CA VAL A 141 -0.66 20.37 -5.65
C VAL A 141 0.39 20.15 -6.76
N HIS A 142 1.04 21.23 -7.20
CA HIS A 142 1.93 21.18 -8.34
C HIS A 142 3.34 20.65 -8.03
N LEU A 143 3.87 20.83 -6.83
CA LEU A 143 5.15 20.23 -6.43
C LEU A 143 4.99 18.76 -6.00
N SER A 144 3.82 18.39 -5.51
CA SER A 144 3.52 17.01 -5.13
C SER A 144 3.73 16.01 -6.27
N LEU A 145 3.31 16.35 -7.49
CA LEU A 145 3.43 15.45 -8.65
C LEU A 145 4.92 15.15 -8.98
N PRO A 146 5.82 16.13 -9.16
CA PRO A 146 7.25 15.88 -9.29
C PRO A 146 7.87 15.12 -8.12
N VAL A 147 7.44 15.38 -6.88
CA VAL A 147 7.96 14.68 -5.70
C VAL A 147 7.55 13.21 -5.71
N ILE A 148 6.30 12.90 -6.05
CA ILE A 148 5.83 11.51 -6.25
C ILE A 148 6.63 10.83 -7.35
N PHE A 149 6.78 11.49 -8.50
CA PHE A 149 7.52 10.95 -9.64
C PHE A 149 8.99 10.69 -9.32
N ALA A 150 9.66 11.65 -8.67
CA ALA A 150 11.05 11.51 -8.25
C ALA A 150 11.21 10.38 -7.21
N GLY A 151 10.25 10.25 -6.28
CA GLY A 151 10.20 9.14 -5.32
C GLY A 151 10.07 7.79 -6.02
N ALA A 152 9.09 7.64 -6.91
CA ALA A 152 8.90 6.41 -7.67
C ALA A 152 10.13 6.04 -8.52
N LEU A 153 10.75 7.03 -9.17
CA LEU A 153 11.97 6.83 -9.95
C LEU A 153 13.14 6.39 -9.07
N TRP A 154 13.33 7.03 -7.91
CA TRP A 154 14.37 6.64 -6.95
C TRP A 154 14.14 5.23 -6.41
N GLY A 155 12.89 4.88 -6.09
CA GLY A 155 12.49 3.52 -5.69
C GLY A 155 12.81 2.49 -6.78
N SER A 156 12.53 2.81 -8.04
CA SER A 156 12.81 1.91 -9.18
C SER A 156 14.29 1.74 -9.48
N LEU A 157 15.13 2.76 -9.25
CA LEU A 157 16.56 2.72 -9.60
C LEU A 157 17.44 2.20 -8.47
N ALA A 158 17.09 2.51 -7.22
CA ALA A 158 17.89 2.17 -6.03
C ALA A 158 17.24 1.11 -5.13
N GLY A 159 15.99 0.76 -5.40
CA GLY A 159 15.28 -0.33 -4.72
C GLY A 159 15.53 -1.68 -5.39
N PHE A 160 15.03 -2.73 -4.75
CA PHE A 160 15.03 -4.08 -5.28
C PHE A 160 13.94 -4.93 -4.62
N VAL A 161 13.63 -6.05 -5.26
CA VAL A 161 12.83 -7.14 -4.72
C VAL A 161 13.65 -8.41 -4.81
N GLY A 162 13.72 -9.15 -3.72
CA GLY A 162 14.37 -10.43 -3.66
C GLY A 162 13.55 -11.46 -2.92
N THR A 163 13.89 -12.73 -3.09
CA THR A 163 13.17 -13.84 -2.46
C THR A 163 14.13 -14.88 -1.92
N GLN A 164 13.74 -15.54 -0.84
CA GLN A 164 14.48 -16.67 -0.27
C GLN A 164 13.51 -17.61 0.46
N THR A 165 13.68 -18.91 0.29
CA THR A 165 13.00 -19.94 1.11
C THR A 165 13.96 -20.49 2.15
N VAL A 166 13.45 -20.69 3.37
CA VAL A 166 14.24 -21.12 4.55
C VAL A 166 13.43 -22.15 5.32
N HIS A 167 14.05 -23.26 5.73
CA HIS A 167 13.41 -24.23 6.61
C HIS A 167 13.35 -23.71 8.04
N VAL A 168 12.36 -24.17 8.80
CA VAL A 168 12.29 -23.88 10.23
C VAL A 168 13.47 -24.56 10.94
N GLY A 169 14.24 -23.78 11.69
CA GLY A 169 15.50 -24.17 12.32
C GLY A 169 16.73 -23.60 11.61
N ASP A 170 16.60 -23.24 10.33
CA ASP A 170 17.72 -22.78 9.51
C ASP A 170 17.87 -21.24 9.54
N GLU A 171 19.00 -20.78 9.00
CA GLU A 171 19.34 -19.39 8.82
C GLU A 171 19.43 -19.02 7.35
N MET A 172 19.09 -17.77 7.03
CA MET A 172 19.45 -17.15 5.76
C MET A 172 20.45 -16.02 5.97
N GLU A 173 21.48 -16.03 5.13
CA GLU A 173 22.48 -14.97 5.01
C GLU A 173 22.40 -14.27 3.65
N THR A 174 21.71 -14.88 2.69
CA THR A 174 21.57 -14.36 1.32
C THR A 174 20.12 -14.41 0.87
N PHE A 175 19.84 -13.70 -0.21
CA PHE A 175 18.57 -13.78 -0.94
C PHE A 175 18.82 -13.59 -2.44
N HIS A 176 17.92 -14.12 -3.27
CA HIS A 176 17.98 -13.91 -4.71
C HIS A 176 17.42 -12.54 -5.08
N ASP A 177 18.23 -11.64 -5.64
CA ASP A 177 17.80 -10.31 -6.11
C ASP A 177 17.35 -10.41 -7.59
N TRP A 178 16.03 -10.28 -7.82
CA TRP A 178 15.44 -10.40 -9.15
C TRP A 178 15.86 -9.29 -10.11
N SER A 179 16.25 -8.12 -9.59
CA SER A 179 16.71 -6.99 -10.43
C SER A 179 18.15 -7.21 -10.90
N ALA A 180 18.97 -7.86 -10.07
CA ALA A 180 20.36 -8.18 -10.40
C ALA A 180 20.55 -9.58 -11.03
N GLY A 181 19.55 -10.46 -10.94
CA GLY A 181 19.60 -11.84 -11.42
C GLY A 181 20.63 -12.71 -10.67
N ARG A 182 20.93 -12.37 -9.41
CA ARG A 182 21.95 -13.06 -8.61
C ARG A 182 21.65 -12.96 -7.12
N ASP A 183 22.28 -13.83 -6.35
CA ASP A 183 22.17 -13.79 -4.90
C ASP A 183 22.99 -12.63 -4.31
N ARG A 184 22.46 -12.01 -3.26
CA ARG A 184 23.11 -10.92 -2.52
C ARG A 184 23.10 -11.22 -1.03
N PRO A 185 24.14 -10.79 -0.28
CA PRO A 185 24.16 -10.96 1.16
C PRO A 185 23.17 -10.02 1.85
N LEU A 186 22.58 -10.50 2.92
CA LEU A 186 21.90 -9.68 3.92
C LEU A 186 22.94 -9.00 4.82
N PRO A 187 22.65 -7.79 5.34
CA PRO A 187 23.54 -7.11 6.29
C PRO A 187 23.47 -7.71 7.72
N PHE A 188 22.70 -8.79 7.90
CA PHE A 188 22.46 -9.52 9.15
C PHE A 188 22.12 -10.97 8.79
N ARG A 189 22.06 -11.87 9.77
CA ARG A 189 21.52 -13.22 9.57
C ARG A 189 20.11 -13.29 10.11
N LEU A 190 19.25 -14.05 9.45
CA LEU A 190 17.88 -14.27 9.90
C LEU A 190 17.65 -15.76 10.13
N ARG A 191 17.46 -16.16 11.38
CA ARG A 191 17.11 -17.54 11.76
C ARG A 191 15.60 -17.68 11.85
N VAL A 192 15.04 -18.70 11.23
CA VAL A 192 13.63 -19.06 11.40
C VAL A 192 13.52 -20.03 12.58
N THR A 193 12.89 -19.61 13.68
CA THR A 193 12.82 -20.44 14.88
C THR A 193 11.52 -21.22 15.00
N ASP A 194 10.43 -20.71 14.42
CA ASP A 194 9.11 -21.34 14.51
C ASP A 194 8.21 -20.91 13.35
N PHE A 195 7.25 -21.75 12.99
CA PHE A 195 6.22 -21.48 12.00
C PHE A 195 4.86 -21.97 12.51
N ARG A 196 3.83 -21.12 12.40
CA ARG A 196 2.48 -21.42 12.87
C ARG A 196 1.41 -20.96 11.90
N GLU A 197 0.48 -21.86 11.64
CA GLU A 197 -0.77 -21.58 10.93
C GLU A 197 -1.94 -21.62 11.92
N LEU A 198 -2.38 -20.44 12.34
CA LEU A 198 -3.48 -20.26 13.27
C LEU A 198 -4.79 -20.26 12.48
N HIS A 199 -5.74 -21.10 12.89
CA HIS A 199 -7.06 -21.22 12.27
C HIS A 199 -8.13 -20.57 13.14
N TYR A 200 -9.24 -20.16 12.53
CA TYR A 200 -10.45 -19.84 13.28
C TYR A 200 -11.05 -21.12 13.90
N PRO A 201 -11.77 -21.01 15.04
CA PRO A 201 -12.51 -22.13 15.58
C PRO A 201 -13.42 -22.76 14.53
N THR A 202 -13.18 -24.03 14.22
CA THR A 202 -13.88 -24.74 13.13
C THR A 202 -15.39 -24.74 13.39
N PRO A 203 -16.24 -24.30 12.44
CA PRO A 203 -17.67 -24.46 12.53
C PRO A 203 -18.04 -25.95 12.43
N LEU A 204 -18.82 -26.43 13.39
CA LEU A 204 -19.20 -27.83 13.55
C LEU A 204 -20.72 -27.96 13.53
N LYS A 205 -21.23 -29.02 12.93
CA LYS A 205 -22.59 -29.49 13.13
C LYS A 205 -22.51 -30.75 13.98
N VAL A 206 -23.13 -30.73 15.15
CA VAL A 206 -23.08 -31.85 16.11
C VAL A 206 -24.50 -32.30 16.44
N ARG A 207 -24.65 -33.58 16.71
CA ARG A 207 -25.85 -34.19 17.26
C ARG A 207 -25.59 -34.58 18.69
N LEU A 208 -26.44 -34.16 19.62
CA LEU A 208 -26.30 -34.50 21.03
C LEU A 208 -27.63 -34.81 21.70
N GLY A 209 -27.61 -35.68 22.70
CA GLY A 209 -28.80 -36.03 23.50
C GLY A 209 -28.46 -36.93 24.67
N ARG A 210 -29.44 -37.19 25.52
CA ARG A 210 -29.36 -38.26 26.52
C ARG A 210 -29.43 -39.63 25.83
N PRO A 211 -28.71 -40.66 26.31
CA PRO A 211 -28.87 -42.03 25.83
C PRO A 211 -30.34 -42.48 25.84
N GLY A 212 -30.86 -42.83 24.66
CA GLY A 212 -32.26 -43.24 24.45
C GLY A 212 -33.29 -42.09 24.41
N GLY A 213 -32.86 -40.83 24.49
CA GLY A 213 -33.71 -39.64 24.32
C GLY A 213 -33.83 -39.18 22.87
N THR A 214 -34.53 -38.07 22.63
CA THR A 214 -34.58 -37.44 21.30
C THR A 214 -33.35 -36.55 21.11
N PRO A 215 -32.43 -36.86 20.19
CA PRO A 215 -31.24 -36.04 19.99
C PRO A 215 -31.59 -34.74 19.25
N VAL A 216 -30.80 -33.69 19.51
CA VAL A 216 -30.88 -32.42 18.79
C VAL A 216 -29.64 -32.20 17.94
N GLU A 217 -29.81 -31.55 16.80
CA GLU A 217 -28.71 -31.10 15.96
C GLU A 217 -28.43 -29.62 16.22
N VAL A 218 -27.18 -29.27 16.48
CA VAL A 218 -26.76 -27.91 16.79
C VAL A 218 -25.58 -27.54 15.89
N VAL A 219 -25.68 -26.37 15.25
CA VAL A 219 -24.54 -25.73 14.57
C VAL A 219 -23.78 -24.91 15.61
N THR A 220 -22.50 -25.16 15.73
CA THR A 220 -21.63 -24.68 16.81
C THR A 220 -20.20 -24.51 16.29
N ARG A 221 -19.23 -24.35 17.19
CA ARG A 221 -17.81 -24.23 16.88
C ARG A 221 -16.95 -24.83 17.97
N GLU A 222 -15.68 -25.07 17.68
CA GLU A 222 -14.68 -25.44 18.69
C GLU A 222 -14.70 -24.50 19.91
N GLY A 223 -14.47 -25.05 21.10
CA GLY A 223 -14.50 -24.29 22.35
C GLY A 223 -15.89 -23.96 22.89
N ALA A 224 -16.97 -24.20 22.14
CA ALA A 224 -18.33 -23.93 22.60
C ALA A 224 -18.76 -24.87 23.73
N ARG A 225 -19.69 -24.40 24.56
CA ARG A 225 -20.40 -25.19 25.57
C ARG A 225 -21.86 -25.34 25.13
N ILE A 226 -22.37 -26.56 25.14
CA ILE A 226 -23.70 -26.90 24.63
C ILE A 226 -24.44 -27.68 25.72
N GLU A 227 -25.57 -27.16 26.18
CA GLU A 227 -26.44 -27.86 27.12
C GLU A 227 -27.07 -29.08 26.44
N VAL A 228 -27.06 -30.22 27.11
CA VAL A 228 -27.67 -31.45 26.60
C VAL A 228 -29.16 -31.42 26.95
N PRO A 229 -30.08 -31.55 25.97
CA PRO A 229 -31.51 -31.56 26.26
C PRO A 229 -31.90 -32.65 27.26
N ASP A 230 -32.86 -32.34 28.13
CA ASP A 230 -33.44 -33.26 29.12
C ASP A 230 -32.40 -33.94 30.04
N SER A 231 -31.32 -33.21 30.35
CA SER A 231 -30.17 -33.73 31.07
C SER A 231 -29.42 -32.65 31.86
N PRO A 232 -28.81 -32.96 33.01
CA PRO A 232 -27.99 -32.00 33.77
C PRO A 232 -26.57 -31.81 33.20
N TYR A 233 -26.30 -32.36 32.02
CA TYR A 233 -24.96 -32.35 31.41
C TYR A 233 -24.79 -31.21 30.40
N THR A 234 -23.60 -30.63 30.37
CA THR A 234 -23.14 -29.66 29.37
C THR A 234 -21.92 -30.21 28.65
N VAL A 235 -21.93 -30.21 27.32
CA VAL A 235 -20.80 -30.64 26.50
C VAL A 235 -19.92 -29.45 26.16
N ARG A 236 -18.64 -29.48 26.56
CA ARG A 236 -17.63 -28.51 26.14
C ARG A 236 -16.79 -29.08 25.01
N LEU A 237 -16.83 -28.44 23.85
CA LEU A 237 -16.06 -28.84 22.68
C LEU A 237 -14.59 -28.42 22.80
N GLY A 238 -13.70 -29.32 22.42
CA GLY A 238 -12.28 -29.08 22.26
C GLY A 238 -11.91 -28.72 20.82
N ARG A 239 -10.71 -29.12 20.43
CA ARG A 239 -10.20 -28.98 19.07
C ARG A 239 -10.77 -30.09 18.18
N PHE A 240 -11.14 -29.74 16.97
CA PHE A 240 -11.47 -30.69 15.92
C PHE A 240 -10.23 -30.89 15.05
N ASP A 241 -9.92 -32.14 14.75
CA ASP A 241 -8.90 -32.49 13.75
C ASP A 241 -9.63 -32.87 12.44
N PRO A 242 -9.54 -32.04 11.38
CA PRO A 242 -10.20 -32.32 10.11
C PRO A 242 -9.63 -33.52 9.36
N GLU A 243 -8.35 -33.85 9.55
CA GLU A 243 -7.69 -34.96 8.84
C GLU A 243 -8.17 -36.29 9.40
N THR A 244 -8.18 -36.41 10.73
CA THR A 244 -8.65 -37.62 11.41
C THR A 244 -10.17 -37.61 11.63
N GLN A 245 -10.84 -36.47 11.40
CA GLN A 245 -12.24 -36.21 11.75
C GLN A 245 -12.55 -36.50 13.23
N ASP A 246 -11.58 -36.30 14.11
CA ASP A 246 -11.74 -36.52 15.55
C ASP A 246 -12.06 -35.20 16.28
N LEU A 247 -13.12 -35.21 17.08
CA LEU A 247 -13.52 -34.09 17.92
C LEU A 247 -13.32 -34.46 19.37
N THR A 248 -12.37 -33.79 20.03
CA THR A 248 -12.24 -33.94 21.48
C THR A 248 -13.32 -33.14 22.19
N PHE A 249 -13.97 -33.68 23.21
CA PHE A 249 -14.94 -32.95 24.03
C PHE A 249 -14.96 -33.43 25.48
N TRP A 250 -15.53 -32.63 26.37
CA TRP A 250 -15.73 -32.93 27.78
C TRP A 250 -17.20 -32.80 28.15
N VAL A 251 -17.62 -33.55 29.16
CA VAL A 251 -18.99 -33.50 29.68
C VAL A 251 -18.94 -32.98 31.11
N GLU A 252 -19.52 -31.80 31.33
CA GLU A 252 -19.61 -31.13 32.62
C GLU A 252 -20.97 -31.46 33.24
N GLY A 253 -21.02 -31.93 34.49
CA GLY A 253 -22.26 -32.28 35.17
C GLY A 253 -22.15 -32.25 36.71
N PRO A 254 -23.18 -32.74 37.43
CA PRO A 254 -23.25 -32.65 38.89
C PRO A 254 -22.08 -33.33 39.63
N GLY A 255 -21.48 -34.37 39.03
CA GLY A 255 -20.34 -35.11 39.57
C GLY A 255 -18.97 -34.59 39.12
N GLY A 256 -18.91 -33.43 38.46
CA GLY A 256 -17.68 -32.85 37.92
C GLY A 256 -17.57 -32.96 36.40
N THR A 257 -16.34 -32.84 35.89
CA THR A 257 -16.04 -32.90 34.44
C THR A 257 -15.52 -34.28 34.06
N LEU A 258 -16.16 -34.93 33.09
CA LEU A 258 -15.77 -36.21 32.52
C LEU A 258 -15.13 -36.01 31.14
N GLY A 259 -14.13 -36.84 30.81
CA GLY A 259 -13.41 -36.80 29.53
C GLY A 259 -11.90 -36.62 29.69
N PRO A 260 -11.16 -36.30 28.61
CA PRO A 260 -11.67 -36.03 27.27
C PRO A 260 -12.27 -37.29 26.64
N PHE A 261 -13.39 -37.12 25.96
CA PHE A 261 -13.97 -38.09 25.04
C PHE A 261 -13.59 -37.70 23.61
N SER A 262 -13.53 -38.70 22.73
CA SER A 262 -13.28 -38.51 21.29
C SER A 262 -13.95 -39.62 20.50
N ARG A 263 -13.77 -39.69 19.17
CA ARG A 263 -14.33 -40.78 18.35
C ARG A 263 -13.97 -42.16 18.91
N ASP A 264 -12.70 -42.34 19.30
CA ASP A 264 -12.16 -43.64 19.69
C ASP A 264 -12.15 -43.83 21.23
N ARG A 265 -12.59 -42.83 21.99
CA ARG A 265 -12.64 -42.85 23.46
C ARG A 265 -14.04 -42.44 23.96
N ARG A 266 -14.92 -43.43 24.09
CA ARG A 266 -16.35 -43.24 24.45
C ARG A 266 -16.82 -43.97 25.71
N GLU A 267 -16.00 -44.85 26.27
CA GLU A 267 -16.36 -45.60 27.47
C GLU A 267 -16.67 -44.65 28.64
N GLY A 268 -17.82 -44.86 29.31
CA GLY A 268 -18.27 -44.01 30.41
C GLY A 268 -18.83 -42.65 30.02
N CYS A 269 -19.06 -42.37 28.72
CA CYS A 269 -19.68 -41.13 28.27
C CYS A 269 -21.19 -41.13 28.59
N PRO A 270 -21.72 -40.18 29.40
CA PRO A 270 -23.12 -40.18 29.81
C PRO A 270 -24.06 -39.51 28.78
N VAL A 271 -23.55 -39.15 27.61
CA VAL A 271 -24.27 -38.42 26.56
C VAL A 271 -24.07 -39.09 25.21
N ASP A 272 -25.13 -39.15 24.41
CA ASP A 272 -25.03 -39.50 23.00
C ASP A 272 -24.54 -38.26 22.25
N PHE A 273 -23.33 -38.33 21.67
CA PHE A 273 -22.72 -37.20 20.96
C PHE A 273 -22.11 -37.65 19.64
N THR A 274 -22.53 -37.09 18.52
CA THR A 274 -22.02 -37.43 17.18
C THR A 274 -21.70 -36.16 16.39
N PRO A 275 -20.46 -35.91 15.95
CA PRO A 275 -20.20 -34.89 14.95
C PRO A 275 -20.85 -35.31 13.61
N LEU A 276 -21.66 -34.43 13.02
CA LEU A 276 -22.37 -34.68 11.76
C LEU A 276 -21.66 -34.06 10.56
N GLY A 277 -20.91 -32.98 10.78
CA GLY A 277 -20.17 -32.30 9.72
C GLY A 277 -19.37 -31.13 10.26
N PHE A 278 -18.47 -30.63 9.44
CA PHE A 278 -17.67 -29.45 9.71
C PHE A 278 -17.55 -28.63 8.43
N ARG A 279 -17.23 -27.35 8.58
CA ARG A 279 -16.77 -26.53 7.45
C ARG A 279 -15.25 -26.47 7.50
N ASP A 280 -14.60 -26.46 6.34
CA ASP A 280 -13.15 -26.39 6.23
C ASP A 280 -12.58 -25.27 7.11
N PRO A 281 -11.56 -25.54 7.95
CA PRO A 281 -10.98 -24.54 8.82
C PRO A 281 -10.45 -23.36 8.00
N GLU A 282 -10.89 -22.16 8.37
CA GLU A 282 -10.40 -20.94 7.73
C GLU A 282 -9.14 -20.47 8.45
N VAL A 283 -8.07 -20.25 7.68
CA VAL A 283 -6.81 -19.73 8.20
C VAL A 283 -7.03 -18.33 8.74
N ARG A 284 -6.79 -18.14 10.04
CA ARG A 284 -6.89 -16.85 10.72
C ARG A 284 -5.62 -16.02 10.53
N ARG A 285 -4.46 -16.66 10.67
CA ARG A 285 -3.17 -15.98 10.63
C ARG A 285 -2.06 -16.98 10.35
N VAL A 286 -1.17 -16.62 9.44
CA VAL A 286 0.08 -17.36 9.22
C VAL A 286 1.22 -16.49 9.71
N GLU A 287 2.03 -17.05 10.60
CA GLU A 287 3.14 -16.34 11.20
C GLU A 287 4.37 -17.22 11.39
N THR A 288 5.53 -16.58 11.38
CA THR A 288 6.81 -17.21 11.70
C THR A 288 7.56 -16.37 12.71
N ARG A 289 8.17 -17.03 13.68
CA ARG A 289 9.07 -16.39 14.63
C ARG A 289 10.48 -16.44 14.06
N VAL A 290 11.15 -15.32 14.11
CA VAL A 290 12.50 -15.16 13.58
C VAL A 290 13.42 -14.51 14.61
N GLU A 291 14.69 -14.87 14.57
CA GLU A 291 15.77 -14.19 15.27
C GLU A 291 16.64 -13.46 14.27
N VAL A 292 16.78 -12.16 14.47
CA VAL A 292 17.73 -11.32 13.76
C VAL A 292 19.05 -11.39 14.53
N LEU A 293 20.08 -11.89 13.86
CA LEU A 293 21.42 -12.03 14.40
C LEU A 293 22.34 -11.00 13.73
N ALA A 294 23.27 -10.43 14.47
CA ALA A 294 24.34 -9.63 13.87
C ALA A 294 25.22 -10.51 12.95
N PRO A 295 26.03 -9.91 12.06
CA PRO A 295 26.89 -10.67 11.15
C PRO A 295 27.84 -11.67 11.84
N ASP A 296 28.22 -11.39 13.09
CA ASP A 296 29.04 -12.24 13.95
C ASP A 296 28.27 -13.39 14.63
N GLY A 297 26.96 -13.49 14.40
CA GLY A 297 26.07 -14.50 14.96
C GLY A 297 25.47 -14.15 16.31
N THR A 298 25.76 -12.99 16.89
CA THR A 298 25.17 -12.58 18.17
C THR A 298 23.68 -12.27 18.03
N PRO A 299 22.80 -12.81 18.90
CA PRO A 299 21.37 -12.52 18.82
C PRO A 299 21.10 -11.05 19.11
N ALA A 300 20.55 -10.33 18.11
CA ALA A 300 20.22 -8.93 18.26
C ALA A 300 18.77 -8.74 18.73
N ARG A 301 17.82 -9.47 18.13
CA ARG A 301 16.38 -9.32 18.41
C ARG A 301 15.55 -10.49 17.89
N THR A 302 14.53 -10.88 18.64
CA THR A 302 13.44 -11.74 18.13
C THR A 302 12.28 -10.90 17.57
N ALA A 303 11.68 -11.36 16.49
CA ALA A 303 10.50 -10.76 15.87
C ALA A 303 9.53 -11.82 15.37
N VAL A 304 8.29 -11.39 15.07
CA VAL A 304 7.29 -12.21 14.40
C VAL A 304 7.02 -11.57 13.04
N ILE A 305 7.07 -12.37 11.99
CA ILE A 305 6.64 -11.99 10.64
C ILE A 305 5.32 -12.70 10.37
N ALA A 306 4.29 -11.96 10.01
CA ALA A 306 3.01 -12.54 9.61
C ALA A 306 2.57 -12.01 8.25
N VAL A 307 1.58 -12.67 7.65
CA VAL A 307 0.93 -12.16 6.44
C VAL A 307 0.40 -10.75 6.74
N ASN A 308 0.79 -9.78 5.92
CA ASN A 308 0.53 -8.33 6.08
C ASN A 308 1.25 -7.63 7.25
N GLU A 309 2.05 -8.32 8.05
CA GLU A 309 2.89 -7.73 9.11
C GLU A 309 4.37 -8.07 8.84
N PRO A 310 5.04 -7.31 7.95
CA PRO A 310 6.43 -7.56 7.60
C PRO A 310 7.39 -7.14 8.73
N LEU A 311 8.54 -7.81 8.79
CA LEU A 311 9.67 -7.31 9.57
C LEU A 311 10.33 -6.14 8.84
N VAL A 312 10.48 -5.01 9.52
CA VAL A 312 11.27 -3.86 9.05
C VAL A 312 12.59 -3.82 9.82
N HIS A 313 13.71 -3.96 9.12
CA HIS A 313 15.04 -3.95 9.72
C HIS A 313 16.10 -3.50 8.71
N GLU A 314 17.03 -2.62 9.12
CA GLU A 314 18.13 -2.08 8.26
C GLU A 314 17.65 -1.53 6.91
N GLY A 315 16.48 -0.88 6.89
CA GLY A 315 15.86 -0.35 5.67
C GLY A 315 15.28 -1.40 4.71
N LEU A 316 15.28 -2.67 5.11
CA LEU A 316 14.63 -3.77 4.40
C LEU A 316 13.26 -4.06 5.01
N ARG A 317 12.32 -4.48 4.16
CA ARG A 317 11.02 -5.04 4.57
C ARG A 317 10.96 -6.49 4.13
N ILE A 318 10.79 -7.39 5.08
CA ILE A 318 10.75 -8.84 4.87
C ILE A 318 9.33 -9.32 5.09
N PHE A 319 8.69 -9.79 4.02
CA PHE A 319 7.32 -10.28 4.00
C PHE A 319 7.31 -11.80 3.99
N LEU A 320 6.43 -12.41 4.79
CA LEU A 320 6.09 -13.83 4.64
C LEU A 320 5.14 -13.97 3.43
N THR A 321 5.56 -14.74 2.42
CA THR A 321 4.87 -14.84 1.12
C THR A 321 4.60 -16.27 0.66
N ALA A 322 5.29 -17.25 1.22
CA ALA A 322 5.05 -18.66 0.97
C ALA A 322 5.36 -19.48 2.23
N TRP A 323 4.78 -20.68 2.33
CA TRP A 323 5.07 -21.65 3.37
C TRP A 323 4.64 -23.04 2.89
N GLY A 324 5.16 -24.07 3.53
CA GLY A 324 4.77 -25.45 3.25
C GLY A 324 5.61 -26.43 4.05
N ALA A 325 5.47 -27.71 3.70
CA ALA A 325 6.36 -28.77 4.15
C ALA A 325 7.06 -29.39 2.94
N ASP A 326 8.29 -29.82 3.11
CA ASP A 326 9.01 -30.58 2.09
C ASP A 326 8.58 -32.06 2.08
N ARG A 327 9.20 -32.86 1.20
CA ARG A 327 8.89 -34.31 1.08
C ARG A 327 9.21 -35.14 2.34
N TYR A 328 9.95 -34.59 3.29
CA TYR A 328 10.32 -35.22 4.55
C TYR A 328 9.50 -34.69 5.72
N GLY A 329 8.58 -33.75 5.48
CA GLY A 329 7.73 -33.13 6.49
C GLY A 329 8.36 -31.93 7.19
N PHE A 330 9.55 -31.48 6.78
CA PHE A 330 10.17 -30.29 7.37
C PHE A 330 9.46 -29.04 6.85
N SER A 331 8.97 -28.22 7.80
CA SER A 331 8.31 -26.96 7.47
C SER A 331 9.31 -25.95 6.92
N TRP A 332 8.89 -25.17 5.92
CA TRP A 332 9.65 -24.07 5.34
C TRP A 332 8.77 -22.85 5.15
N VAL A 333 9.41 -21.69 5.10
CA VAL A 333 8.80 -20.39 4.85
C VAL A 333 9.54 -19.66 3.73
N GLY A 334 8.81 -18.91 2.93
CA GLY A 334 9.30 -18.10 1.84
C GLY A 334 9.16 -16.63 2.15
N PHE A 335 10.27 -15.92 2.08
CA PHE A 335 10.33 -14.48 2.30
C PHE A 335 10.47 -13.72 0.99
N GLN A 336 9.75 -12.60 0.89
CA GLN A 336 10.01 -11.55 -0.07
C GLN A 336 10.69 -10.38 0.65
N ILE A 337 11.91 -10.05 0.26
CA ILE A 337 12.72 -8.98 0.81
C ILE A 337 12.65 -7.80 -0.15
N THR A 338 12.28 -6.63 0.36
CA THR A 338 12.18 -5.42 -0.47
C THR A 338 12.91 -4.26 0.16
N ARG A 339 13.52 -3.44 -0.69
CA ARG A 339 14.02 -2.12 -0.34
C ARG A 339 13.38 -1.10 -1.27
N ASP A 340 12.68 -0.13 -0.70
CA ASP A 340 12.08 0.97 -1.47
C ASP A 340 12.46 2.30 -0.82
N PRO A 341 13.62 2.88 -1.21
CA PRO A 341 14.05 4.16 -0.65
C PRO A 341 13.22 5.34 -1.18
N GLY A 342 12.40 5.13 -2.22
CA GLY A 342 11.55 6.15 -2.84
C GLY A 342 10.21 6.36 -2.13
N GLN A 343 9.75 5.35 -1.39
CA GLN A 343 8.47 5.34 -0.67
C GLN A 343 8.21 6.62 0.17
N PRO A 344 9.15 7.15 0.97
CA PRO A 344 8.89 8.35 1.79
C PRO A 344 8.55 9.58 0.94
N ALA A 345 9.22 9.76 -0.20
CA ALA A 345 8.95 10.87 -1.11
C ALA A 345 7.55 10.72 -1.76
N VAL A 346 7.16 9.50 -2.13
CA VAL A 346 5.80 9.23 -2.65
C VAL A 346 4.74 9.61 -1.62
N TRP A 347 4.90 9.20 -0.36
CA TRP A 347 3.97 9.56 0.71
C TRP A 347 3.93 11.06 1.00
N LEU A 348 5.09 11.72 1.04
CA LEU A 348 5.18 13.17 1.23
C LEU A 348 4.45 13.92 0.11
N GLY A 349 4.67 13.52 -1.14
CA GLY A 349 3.99 14.12 -2.28
C GLY A 349 2.48 13.86 -2.25
N ALA A 350 2.03 12.64 -1.93
CA ALA A 350 0.61 12.29 -1.81
C ALA A 350 -0.09 13.10 -0.70
N ALA A 351 0.52 13.19 0.49
CA ALA A 351 0.02 14.02 1.59
C ALA A 351 -0.04 15.50 1.20
N GLY A 352 1.01 16.01 0.55
CA GLY A 352 1.04 17.38 0.03
C GLY A 352 -0.07 17.64 -1.00
N LEU A 353 -0.42 16.65 -1.83
CA LEU A 353 -1.48 16.77 -2.82
C LEU A 353 -2.85 16.89 -2.14
N VAL A 354 -3.12 16.04 -1.15
CA VAL A 354 -4.36 16.07 -0.35
C VAL A 354 -4.50 17.41 0.38
N VAL A 355 -3.44 17.84 1.08
CA VAL A 355 -3.45 19.13 1.79
C VAL A 355 -3.61 20.29 0.81
N GLY A 356 -2.90 20.27 -0.32
CA GLY A 356 -2.99 21.30 -1.35
C GLY A 356 -4.41 21.44 -1.91
N LEU A 357 -5.07 20.33 -2.22
CA LEU A 357 -6.47 20.29 -2.66
C LEU A 357 -7.42 20.81 -1.57
N ALA A 358 -7.23 20.38 -0.32
CA ALA A 358 -8.02 20.84 0.81
C ALA A 358 -7.93 22.36 1.00
N LEU A 359 -6.73 22.96 0.84
CA LEU A 359 -6.55 24.41 0.94
C LEU A 359 -7.25 25.17 -0.20
N LEU A 360 -7.21 24.63 -1.42
CA LEU A 360 -7.92 25.23 -2.56
C LEU A 360 -9.45 25.12 -2.41
N TRP A 361 -9.93 24.03 -1.82
CA TRP A 361 -11.35 23.81 -1.56
C TRP A 361 -11.88 24.68 -0.42
N ALA A 362 -11.12 24.82 0.67
CA ALA A 362 -11.54 25.51 1.88
C ALA A 362 -11.71 27.05 1.71
N GLY A 363 -11.33 27.64 0.56
CA GLY A 363 -11.78 28.99 0.20
C GLY A 363 -10.92 29.72 -0.81
N ARG A 364 -11.39 30.90 -1.22
CA ARG A 364 -10.67 31.79 -2.15
C ARG A 364 -9.91 32.88 -1.38
N GLY A 365 -8.60 32.89 -1.53
CA GLY A 365 -7.74 33.95 -1.00
C GLY A 365 -7.96 35.28 -1.73
N ALA A 366 -7.82 36.40 -1.03
CA ALA A 366 -7.87 37.73 -1.62
C ALA A 366 -7.04 38.73 -0.79
N TRP A 367 -6.56 39.77 -1.46
CA TRP A 367 -5.85 40.90 -0.85
C TRP A 367 -6.52 42.24 -1.17
N VAL A 368 -6.39 43.18 -0.25
CA VAL A 368 -6.79 44.59 -0.42
C VAL A 368 -5.59 45.47 -0.08
N TRP A 369 -5.33 46.46 -0.92
CA TRP A 369 -4.20 47.39 -0.82
C TRP A 369 -4.69 48.82 -0.99
N GLU A 370 -4.07 49.74 -0.29
CA GLU A 370 -4.17 51.16 -0.63
C GLU A 370 -3.53 51.42 -2.00
N GLU A 371 -4.19 52.22 -2.82
CA GLU A 371 -3.67 52.70 -4.08
C GLU A 371 -2.53 53.68 -3.80
N GLU A 372 -1.34 53.42 -4.35
CA GLU A 372 -0.24 54.38 -4.32
C GLU A 372 -0.65 55.54 -5.24
N GLY A 373 -0.94 56.70 -4.66
CA GLY A 373 -1.18 57.91 -5.43
C GLY A 373 0.10 58.34 -6.15
N GLU A 374 -0.01 58.63 -7.46
CA GLU A 374 0.91 59.59 -8.07
C GLU A 374 0.69 60.92 -7.35
N VAL A 375 1.72 61.39 -6.65
CA VAL A 375 1.78 62.76 -6.11
C VAL A 375 2.07 63.72 -7.25
#